data_AF-A0AAV5WL97-F1
#
_entry.id   AF-A0AAV5WL97-F1
#
_cell.length_a   1.000
_cell.length_b   1.000
_cell.length_c   1.000
_cell.angle_alpha   90.00
_cell.angle_beta   90.00
_cell.angle_gamma   90.00
#
_symmetry.space_group_name_H-M   'P 1'
#
loop_
_entity.id
_entity.type
_entity.pdbx_description
1 polymer ?
#
loop_
_entity_poly.entity_id
_entity_poly.type
_entity_poly.pdbx_seq_one_letter_code
_entity_poly.pdbx_strand_id
1 'polypeptide(L)'
;NLVYYKDVNGVVRGPLCEDEATSLLKADFFRSDHVFRVVDAAEKEQFSNIADLRSLNGFDTPFMKVKTEEGEKGEEKESIRVYK
;
A
#
# COMPACT_ATOMS: atom_id res chain seq x y z
N ASN A 1 -10.04 0.78 6.74
CA ASN A 1 -8.94 -0.21 6.78
C ASN A 1 -8.14 -0.06 8.06
N LEU A 2 -7.57 -1.16 8.54
CA LEU A 2 -6.57 -1.17 9.61
C LEU A 2 -5.20 -1.39 8.99
N VAL A 3 -4.20 -0.62 9.43
CA VAL A 3 -2.84 -0.67 8.91
C VAL A 3 -1.89 -1.18 9.97
N TYR A 4 -1.13 -2.22 9.62
CA TYR A 4 0.01 -2.68 10.38
C TYR A 4 1.27 -2.43 9.57
N TYR A 5 2.41 -2.27 10.24
CA TYR A 5 3.70 -2.15 9.58
C TYR A 5 4.76 -2.95 10.31
N LYS A 6 5.76 -3.43 9.56
CA LYS A 6 6.94 -4.09 10.13
C LYS A 6 8.04 -3.05 10.30
N ASP A 7 8.49 -2.85 11.54
CA ASP A 7 9.60 -1.94 11.85
C ASP A 7 10.97 -2.54 11.46
N VAL A 8 12.02 -1.73 11.57
CA VAL A 8 13.40 -2.13 11.24
C VAL A 8 13.96 -3.28 12.11
N ASN A 9 13.36 -3.52 13.28
CA ASN A 9 13.72 -4.64 14.15
C ASN A 9 12.94 -5.91 13.79
N GLY A 10 12.10 -5.83 12.77
CA GLY A 10 11.26 -6.91 12.30
C GLY A 10 9.99 -7.12 13.11
N VAL A 11 9.66 -6.18 14.01
CA VAL A 11 8.46 -6.26 14.86
C VAL A 11 7.27 -5.67 14.11
N VAL A 12 6.15 -6.40 14.11
CA VAL A 12 4.88 -5.91 13.56
C VAL A 12 4.21 -4.98 14.58
N ARG A 13 3.89 -3.76 14.15
CA ARG A 13 3.26 -2.69 14.93
C ARG A 13 1.88 -2.39 14.35
N GLY A 14 0.98 -1.89 15.20
CA GLY A 14 -0.41 -1.55 14.86
C GLY A 14 -1.43 -2.24 15.76
N PRO A 15 -2.74 -2.20 15.41
CA PRO A 15 -3.29 -1.54 14.23
C PRO A 15 -3.27 -0.01 14.37
N LEU A 16 -3.04 0.67 13.24
CA LEU A 16 -3.25 2.09 13.06
C LEU A 16 -4.48 2.32 12.19
N CYS A 17 -5.19 3.41 12.45
CA CYS A 17 -6.19 3.91 11.51
C CYS A 17 -5.52 4.49 10.25
N GLU A 18 -6.24 4.56 9.14
CA GLU A 18 -5.70 5.09 7.86
C GLU A 18 -5.19 6.53 8.00
N ASP A 19 -5.92 7.37 8.72
CA ASP A 19 -5.55 8.77 8.95
C ASP A 19 -4.26 8.89 9.76
N GLU A 20 -4.08 8.03 10.76
CA GLU A 20 -2.88 7.99 11.59
C GLU A 20 -1.68 7.49 10.79
N ALA A 21 -1.84 6.41 10.03
CA ALA A 21 -0.80 5.88 9.15
C ALA A 21 -0.41 6.92 8.09
N THR A 22 -1.37 7.63 7.51
CA THR A 22 -1.11 8.71 6.54
C THR A 22 -0.38 9.88 7.18
N SER A 23 -0.75 10.25 8.41
CA SER A 23 -0.08 11.32 9.17
C SER A 23 1.37 10.96 9.50
N LEU A 24 1.62 9.73 9.94
CA LEU A 24 2.98 9.21 10.19
C LEU A 24 3.82 9.17 8.93
N LEU A 25 3.22 8.80 7.80
CA LEU A 25 3.89 8.85 6.51
C LEU A 25 4.29 10.27 6.10
N LYS A 26 3.38 11.24 6.27
CA LYS A 26 3.65 12.67 5.99
C LYS A 26 4.73 13.24 6.92
N ALA A 27 4.86 12.69 8.12
CA ALA A 27 5.92 13.02 9.07
C ALA A 27 7.27 12.30 8.79
N ASP A 28 7.39 11.59 7.67
CA ASP A 28 8.59 10.83 7.28
C ASP A 28 9.02 9.76 8.31
N PHE A 29 8.06 9.26 9.09
CA PHE A 29 8.32 8.23 10.11
C PHE A 29 8.65 6.87 9.49
N PHE A 30 8.06 6.57 8.33
CA PHE A 30 8.25 5.29 7.67
C PHE A 30 9.39 5.32 6.66
N ARG A 31 10.26 4.31 6.72
CA ARG A 31 11.32 4.10 5.75
C ARG A 31 10.80 3.34 4.52
N SER A 32 11.51 3.45 3.41
CA SER A 32 11.24 2.72 2.15
C SER A 32 11.12 1.21 2.34
N ASP A 33 11.86 0.66 3.29
CA ASP A 33 11.98 -0.78 3.52
C ASP A 33 10.86 -1.32 4.43
N HIS A 34 10.01 -0.45 4.97
CA HIS A 34 8.87 -0.88 5.76
C HIS A 34 7.82 -1.56 4.86
N VAL A 35 7.36 -2.71 5.33
CA VAL A 35 6.27 -3.46 4.71
C VAL A 35 5.01 -3.18 5.51
N PHE A 36 3.93 -2.86 4.81
CA PHE A 36 2.63 -2.55 5.37
C PHE A 36 1.68 -3.71 5.10
N ARG A 37 0.92 -4.09 6.13
CA ARG A 37 -0.21 -5.01 6.02
C ARG A 37 -1.48 -4.20 6.22
N VAL A 38 -2.27 -4.07 5.16
CA VAL A 38 -3.55 -3.37 5.17
C VAL A 38 -4.66 -4.40 5.24
N VAL A 39 -5.53 -4.28 6.24
CA VAL A 39 -6.70 -5.13 6.44
C VAL A 39 -7.95 -4.31 6.13
N ASP A 40 -8.70 -4.75 5.13
CA ASP A 40 -9.95 -4.11 4.71
C ASP A 40 -11.12 -4.51 5.65
N ALA A 41 -12.24 -3.81 5.57
CA ALA A 41 -13.47 -4.13 6.30
C ALA A 41 -14.03 -5.53 5.95
N ALA A 42 -13.67 -6.07 4.79
CA ALA A 42 -13.99 -7.44 4.39
C ALA A 42 -12.96 -8.49 4.87
N GLU A 43 -12.10 -8.13 5.84
CA GLU A 43 -11.02 -8.95 6.39
C GLU A 43 -9.99 -9.43 5.35
N LYS A 44 -9.97 -8.81 4.17
CA LYS A 44 -8.95 -9.07 3.16
C LYS A 44 -7.66 -8.37 3.56
N GLU A 45 -6.56 -9.12 3.50
CA GLU A 45 -5.24 -8.62 3.87
C GLU A 45 -4.38 -8.43 2.64
N GLN A 46 -3.69 -7.30 2.58
CA GLN A 46 -2.72 -6.99 1.53
C GLN A 46 -1.39 -6.60 2.17
N PHE A 47 -0.31 -7.20 1.68
CA PHE A 47 1.06 -6.85 2.07
C PHE A 47 1.72 -6.08 0.93
N SER A 48 2.09 -4.83 1.19
CA SER A 48 2.65 -3.94 0.18
C SER A 48 3.71 -3.03 0.79
N ASN A 49 4.64 -2.55 -0.02
CA ASN A 49 5.51 -1.44 0.36
C ASN A 49 4.77 -0.10 0.13
N ILE A 50 5.38 1.02 0.54
CA ILE A 50 4.75 2.33 0.37
C ILE A 50 4.67 2.80 -1.09
N ALA A 51 5.61 2.40 -1.94
CA ALA A 51 5.62 2.78 -3.35
C ALA A 51 4.45 2.14 -4.11
N ASP A 52 4.17 0.87 -3.84
CA ASP A 52 3.05 0.13 -4.40
C ASP A 52 1.72 0.73 -3.92
N LEU A 53 1.62 1.05 -2.63
CA LEU A 53 0.43 1.69 -2.06
C LEU A 53 0.16 3.06 -2.67
N ARG A 54 1.20 3.89 -2.88
CA ARG A 54 1.07 5.18 -3.57
C ARG A 54 0.66 5.04 -5.03
N SER A 55 1.14 3.99 -5.70
CA SER A 55 0.79 3.73 -7.10
C SER A 55 -0.67 3.26 -7.25
N LEU A 56 -1.17 2.52 -6.26
CA LEU A 56 -2.55 2.02 -6.24
C LEU A 56 -3.59 3.05 -5.77
N ASN A 57 -3.27 3.76 -4.69
CA ASN A 57 -4.22 4.59 -3.95
C ASN A 57 -3.91 6.10 -4.02
N GLY A 58 -2.81 6.48 -4.68
CA GLY A 58 -2.36 7.88 -4.78
C GLY A 58 -1.37 8.29 -3.68
N PHE A 59 -0.72 9.42 -3.91
CA PHE A 59 0.35 9.93 -3.05
C PHE A 59 -0.13 10.45 -1.70
N ASP A 60 -1.31 11.08 -1.68
CA ASP A 60 -1.84 11.75 -0.48
C ASP A 60 -2.49 10.79 0.52
N THR A 61 -3.07 9.68 0.04
CA THR A 61 -3.85 8.73 0.83
C THR A 61 -3.50 7.27 0.49
N PRO A 62 -2.23 6.83 0.66
CA PRO A 62 -1.79 5.52 0.19
C PRO A 62 -2.44 4.34 0.92
N PHE A 63 -3.01 4.54 2.11
CA PHE A 63 -3.67 3.50 2.90
C PHE A 63 -5.19 3.44 2.70
N MET A 64 -5.76 4.44 2.05
CA MET A 64 -7.19 4.55 1.77
C MET A 64 -7.43 4.04 0.35
N LYS A 65 -8.33 3.07 0.18
CA LYS A 65 -8.74 2.68 -1.17
C LYS A 65 -9.51 3.85 -1.77
N VAL A 66 -8.92 4.51 -2.78
CA VAL A 66 -9.69 5.39 -3.65
C VAL A 66 -10.66 4.47 -4.38
N LYS A 67 -11.97 4.68 -4.19
CA LYS A 67 -12.97 4.04 -5.05
C LYS A 67 -12.79 4.63 -6.44
N THR A 68 -11.87 4.10 -7.21
CA THR A 68 -11.89 4.27 -8.66
C THR A 68 -13.20 3.66 -9.08
N GLU A 69 -14.14 4.50 -9.51
CA GLU A 69 -15.39 4.05 -10.13
C GLU A 69 -15.03 2.97 -11.16
N GLU A 70 -15.62 1.78 -11.02
CA GLU A 70 -15.35 0.66 -11.92
C GLU A 70 -15.60 1.09 -13.37
N GLY A 71 -14.56 1.03 -14.22
CA GLY A 71 -14.64 1.50 -15.60
C GLY A 71 -13.46 1.10 -16.48
N GLU A 72 -13.41 -0.18 -16.83
CA GLU A 72 -12.88 -0.75 -18.09
C GLU A 72 -11.36 -0.94 -18.33
N LYS A 73 -11.03 -2.23 -18.51
CA LYS A 73 -10.08 -2.81 -19.48
C LYS A 73 -8.63 -2.32 -19.53
N GLY A 74 -7.75 -3.25 -19.16
CA GLY A 74 -6.66 -3.70 -20.02
C GLY A 74 -5.33 -2.96 -19.85
N GLU A 75 -4.34 -3.66 -19.32
CA GLU A 75 -3.21 -4.15 -20.11
C GLU A 75 -2.27 -4.94 -19.19
N GLU A 76 -2.40 -6.26 -19.27
CA GLU A 76 -1.25 -7.16 -19.19
C GLU A 76 -0.23 -6.69 -20.24
N LYS A 77 0.97 -6.31 -19.80
CA LYS A 77 2.15 -6.32 -20.68
C LYS A 77 3.25 -7.15 -20.04
N GLU A 78 3.04 -8.45 -20.13
CA GLU A 78 4.10 -9.45 -20.25
C GLU A 78 5.12 -8.94 -21.30
N SER A 79 6.34 -8.63 -20.88
CA SER A 79 7.39 -8.19 -21.79
C SER A 79 8.10 -9.42 -22.37
N ILE A 80 7.55 -10.01 -23.42
CA ILE A 80 8.21 -11.09 -24.17
C ILE A 80 9.44 -10.49 -24.88
N ARG A 81 10.65 -10.91 -24.47
CA ARG A 81 11.91 -10.59 -25.15
C ARG A 81 11.96 -11.31 -26.50
N VAL A 82 11.93 -10.54 -27.59
CA VAL A 82 12.26 -11.04 -28.93
C VAL A 82 13.77 -10.90 -29.14
N TYR A 83 14.46 -12.01 -29.35
CA TYR A 83 15.86 -12.04 -29.77
C TYR A 83 15.94 -11.85 -31.30
N LYS A 84 16.90 -11.04 -31.75
CA LYS A 84 17.36 -11.02 -33.14
C LYS A 84 18.89 -11.03 -33.15
#